data_AF-A0A1V5X5B0-F1
#
_entry.id   AF-A0A1V5X5B0-F1
#
_cell.length_a   1.000
_cell.length_b   1.000
_cell.length_c   1.000
_cell.angle_alpha   90.00
_cell.angle_beta   90.00
_cell.angle_gamma   90.00
#
_symmetry.space_group_name_H-M   'P 1'
#
loop_
_entity.id
_entity.type
_entity.pdbx_description
1 polymer ?
#
loop_
_entity_poly.entity_id
_entity_poly.type
_entity_poly.pdbx_seq_one_letter_code
_entity_poly.pdbx_strand_id
1 'polypeptide(L)'
;MATRRTKNSENERLDDASIERVLALLEPKDGSKPGTKKDACAILNISYNTTRLTSLLDKYRERKAAEAVRRAEKRGKPATNAEISFVIQSYLEGMTVDHISSSLYRSATFVKTILEKYSVPIRQVGHSYFTPELVPDEAVREFFKVGEKVYSMRYDSLARIDGEFKPGVYRVFLLSDKQNQYAYQPSEELASLEHLVKLGVKF
;
A
#
# COMPACT_ATOMS: atom_id res chain seq x y z
N MET A 1 -28.68 7.04 -8.63
CA MET A 1 -29.68 6.44 -7.73
C MET A 1 -29.07 6.33 -6.33
N ALA A 2 -29.63 7.02 -5.34
CA ALA A 2 -29.13 6.97 -3.96
C ALA A 2 -29.46 5.60 -3.35
N THR A 3 -28.43 4.79 -3.08
CA THR A 3 -28.58 3.53 -2.35
C THR A 3 -29.08 3.83 -0.94
N ARG A 4 -30.29 3.35 -0.63
CA ARG A 4 -30.94 3.46 0.68
C ARG A 4 -30.08 2.73 1.71
N ARG A 5 -29.25 3.47 2.46
CA ARG A 5 -28.48 2.91 3.59
C ARG A 5 -29.47 2.45 4.67
N THR A 6 -29.46 1.16 4.98
CA THR A 6 -30.20 0.61 6.12
C THR A 6 -29.55 1.10 7.42
N LYS A 7 -30.38 1.36 8.45
CA LYS A 7 -29.97 1.87 9.78
C LYS A 7 -28.84 1.09 10.48
N ASN A 8 -28.53 -0.14 10.03
CA ASN A 8 -27.49 -1.01 10.60
C ASN A 8 -26.21 -1.13 9.75
N SER A 9 -26.10 -0.39 8.64
CA SER A 9 -24.96 -0.47 7.71
C SER A 9 -23.58 -0.26 8.36
N GLU A 10 -23.51 0.41 9.52
CA GLU A 10 -22.24 0.71 10.19
C GLU A 10 -21.72 -0.43 11.08
N ASN A 11 -22.57 -1.39 11.44
CA ASN A 11 -22.20 -2.54 12.30
C ASN A 11 -21.96 -3.83 11.52
N GLU A 12 -22.15 -3.82 10.20
CA GLU A 12 -22.01 -5.02 9.36
C GLU A 12 -20.54 -5.33 9.07
N ARG A 13 -20.15 -6.60 9.21
CA ARG A 13 -18.78 -7.07 9.00
C ARG A 13 -18.64 -7.65 7.59
N LEU A 14 -18.56 -6.76 6.61
CA LEU A 14 -18.47 -7.10 5.17
C LEU A 14 -17.04 -7.05 4.62
N ASP A 15 -16.03 -7.16 5.48
CA ASP A 15 -14.63 -7.30 5.08
C ASP A 15 -14.36 -8.66 4.44
N ASP A 16 -13.33 -8.71 3.58
CA ASP A 16 -12.97 -9.92 2.84
C ASP A 16 -12.71 -11.12 3.76
N ALA A 17 -12.09 -10.90 4.92
CA ALA A 17 -11.79 -11.97 5.89
C ALA A 17 -13.06 -12.53 6.55
N SER A 18 -14.05 -11.69 6.85
CA SER A 18 -15.36 -12.13 7.35
C SER A 18 -16.14 -12.91 6.30
N ILE A 19 -16.07 -12.51 5.03
CA ILE A 19 -16.71 -13.24 3.92
C ILE A 19 -16.01 -14.59 3.67
N GLU A 20 -14.69 -14.64 3.69
CA GLU A 20 -13.92 -15.89 3.55
C GLU A 20 -14.22 -16.88 4.70
N ARG A 21 -14.38 -16.39 5.94
CA ARG A 21 -14.81 -17.23 7.07
C ARG A 21 -16.21 -17.82 6.88
N VAL A 22 -17.14 -17.05 6.32
CA VAL A 22 -18.48 -17.55 5.99
C VAL A 22 -18.44 -18.57 4.87
N LEU A 23 -17.63 -18.35 3.84
CA LEU A 23 -17.43 -19.33 2.77
C LEU A 23 -16.87 -20.65 3.31
N ALA A 24 -15.86 -20.59 4.19
CA ALA A 24 -15.29 -21.77 4.82
C ALA A 24 -16.30 -22.52 5.71
N LEU A 25 -17.21 -21.79 6.38
CA LEU A 25 -18.27 -22.38 7.20
C LEU A 25 -19.33 -23.09 6.35
N LEU A 26 -19.75 -22.48 5.24
CA LEU A 26 -20.81 -23.01 4.38
C LEU A 26 -20.29 -24.10 3.42
N GLU A 27 -19.02 -24.06 3.05
CA GLU A 27 -18.37 -25.00 2.13
C GLU A 27 -17.06 -25.52 2.73
N PRO A 28 -17.13 -26.32 3.82
CA PRO A 28 -15.93 -26.90 4.42
C PRO A 28 -15.27 -27.88 3.44
N LYS A 29 -13.97 -27.69 3.21
CA LYS A 29 -13.18 -28.56 2.31
C LYS A 29 -12.83 -29.92 2.94
N ASP A 30 -12.94 -30.04 4.25
CA ASP A 30 -12.58 -31.23 5.02
C ASP A 30 -13.71 -32.27 5.12
N GLY A 31 -14.80 -32.09 4.37
CA GLY A 31 -15.96 -32.99 4.39
C GLY A 31 -16.80 -32.93 5.67
N SER A 32 -16.53 -31.96 6.56
CA SER A 32 -17.36 -31.69 7.74
C SER A 32 -18.73 -31.14 7.35
N LYS A 33 -19.71 -31.22 8.26
CA LYS A 33 -21.07 -30.74 7.99
C LYS A 33 -21.05 -29.23 7.74
N PRO A 34 -21.64 -28.74 6.64
CA PRO A 34 -21.82 -27.31 6.40
C PRO A 34 -22.50 -26.63 7.59
N GLY A 35 -21.98 -25.48 8.02
CA GLY A 35 -22.62 -24.65 9.03
C GLY A 35 -23.95 -24.06 8.53
N THR A 36 -24.73 -23.50 9.45
CA THR A 36 -26.06 -22.99 9.06
C THR A 36 -25.97 -21.60 8.43
N LYS A 37 -26.91 -21.28 7.52
CA LYS A 37 -27.06 -19.93 6.97
C LYS A 37 -27.37 -18.88 8.05
N LYS A 38 -27.89 -19.32 9.21
CA LYS A 38 -28.12 -18.45 10.38
C LYS A 38 -26.79 -18.04 11.01
N ASP A 39 -25.89 -18.98 11.21
CA ASP A 39 -24.55 -18.72 11.75
C ASP A 39 -23.73 -17.83 10.81
N ALA A 40 -23.84 -18.06 9.51
CA ALA A 40 -23.23 -17.21 8.48
C ALA A 40 -23.70 -15.74 8.57
N CYS A 41 -25.02 -15.51 8.74
CA CYS A 41 -25.57 -14.16 8.91
C CYS A 41 -25.09 -13.51 10.22
N ALA A 42 -24.97 -14.30 11.29
CA ALA A 42 -24.46 -13.82 12.58
C ALA A 42 -22.99 -13.38 12.50
N ILE A 43 -22.13 -14.12 11.78
CA ILE A 43 -20.71 -13.78 11.59
C ILE A 43 -20.55 -12.43 10.87
N LEU A 44 -21.37 -12.17 9.85
CA LEU A 44 -21.36 -10.90 9.09
C LEU A 44 -22.12 -9.78 9.82
N ASN A 45 -22.72 -10.07 10.98
CA ASN A 45 -23.58 -9.17 11.72
C ASN A 45 -24.72 -8.57 10.86
N ILE A 46 -25.28 -9.39 9.98
CA ILE A 46 -26.44 -9.05 9.14
C ILE A 46 -27.71 -9.69 9.68
N SER A 47 -28.87 -9.10 9.40
CA SER A 47 -30.14 -9.77 9.65
C SER A 47 -30.22 -11.08 8.88
N TYR A 48 -30.90 -12.08 9.44
CA TYR A 48 -31.09 -13.38 8.79
C TYR A 48 -31.92 -13.21 7.51
N ASN A 49 -31.22 -13.01 6.40
CA ASN A 49 -31.76 -12.81 5.07
C ASN A 49 -30.92 -13.62 4.08
N THR A 50 -31.47 -14.74 3.64
CA THR A 50 -30.77 -15.71 2.79
C THR A 50 -30.49 -15.17 1.40
N THR A 51 -31.37 -14.35 0.81
CA THR A 51 -31.15 -13.77 -0.52
C THR A 51 -30.04 -12.73 -0.49
N ARG A 52 -30.02 -11.90 0.55
CA ARG A 52 -28.94 -10.93 0.78
C ARG A 52 -27.60 -11.62 1.00
N LEU A 53 -27.55 -12.65 1.85
CA LEU A 53 -26.34 -13.44 2.09
C LEU A 53 -25.81 -14.04 0.79
N THR A 54 -26.65 -14.72 0.01
CA THR A 54 -26.25 -15.30 -1.28
C THR A 54 -25.72 -14.24 -2.22
N SER A 55 -26.41 -13.10 -2.37
CA SER A 55 -25.95 -12.00 -3.24
C SER A 55 -24.59 -11.42 -2.83
N LEU A 56 -24.26 -11.40 -1.54
CA LEU A 56 -22.96 -10.93 -1.04
C LEU A 56 -21.86 -11.94 -1.37
N LEU A 57 -22.13 -13.23 -1.17
CA LEU A 57 -21.20 -14.31 -1.49
C LEU A 57 -20.93 -14.39 -3.00
N ASP A 58 -21.97 -14.28 -3.82
CA ASP A 58 -21.84 -14.32 -5.29
C ASP A 58 -21.01 -13.15 -5.80
N LYS A 59 -21.32 -11.92 -5.35
CA LYS A 59 -20.52 -10.72 -5.69
C LYS A 59 -19.06 -10.86 -5.26
N TYR A 60 -18.81 -11.47 -4.11
CA TYR A 60 -17.44 -11.71 -3.64
C TYR A 60 -16.71 -12.72 -4.55
N ARG A 61 -17.36 -13.82 -4.90
CA ARG A 61 -16.81 -14.83 -5.83
C ARG A 61 -16.55 -14.25 -7.21
N GLU A 62 -17.49 -13.48 -7.76
CA GLU A 62 -17.33 -12.78 -9.03
C GLU A 62 -16.14 -11.82 -8.99
N ARG A 63 -16.01 -11.02 -7.93
CA ARG A 63 -14.86 -10.13 -7.73
C ARG A 63 -13.55 -10.92 -7.71
N LYS A 64 -13.44 -11.96 -6.88
CA LYS A 64 -12.25 -12.83 -6.80
C LYS A 64 -11.91 -13.48 -8.14
N ALA A 65 -12.91 -13.95 -8.87
CA ALA A 65 -12.72 -14.57 -10.18
C ALA A 65 -12.21 -13.55 -11.21
N ALA A 66 -12.82 -12.35 -11.27
CA ALA A 66 -12.38 -11.28 -12.15
C ALA A 66 -10.93 -10.84 -11.84
N GLU A 67 -10.57 -10.74 -10.55
CA GLU A 67 -9.19 -10.47 -10.15
C GLU A 67 -8.22 -11.57 -10.58
N ALA A 68 -8.61 -12.84 -10.41
CA ALA A 68 -7.78 -13.97 -10.79
C ALA A 68 -7.53 -14.00 -12.31
N VAL A 69 -8.55 -13.71 -13.11
CA VAL A 69 -8.42 -13.57 -14.57
C VAL A 69 -7.44 -12.45 -14.93
N ARG A 70 -7.62 -11.24 -14.37
CA ARG A 70 -6.72 -10.11 -14.63
C ARG A 70 -5.28 -10.39 -14.21
N ARG A 71 -5.08 -11.04 -13.05
CA ARG A 71 -3.75 -11.46 -12.58
C ARG A 71 -3.14 -12.51 -13.51
N ALA A 72 -3.94 -13.46 -14.01
CA ALA A 72 -3.48 -14.48 -14.95
C ALA A 72 -3.07 -13.87 -16.29
N GLU A 73 -3.85 -12.94 -16.83
CA GLU A 73 -3.54 -12.20 -18.06
C GLU A 73 -2.26 -11.37 -17.97
N LYS A 74 -1.97 -10.85 -16.77
CA LYS A 74 -0.75 -10.07 -16.49
C LYS A 74 0.43 -10.94 -16.06
N ARG A 75 0.24 -12.24 -15.81
CA ARG A 75 1.31 -13.12 -15.34
C ARG A 75 2.37 -13.28 -16.43
N GLY A 76 3.63 -13.13 -16.05
CA GLY A 76 4.78 -13.26 -16.97
C GLY A 76 5.00 -12.06 -17.89
N LYS A 77 4.09 -11.07 -17.93
CA LYS A 77 4.34 -9.82 -18.67
C LYS A 77 5.36 -8.96 -17.93
N PRO A 78 6.35 -8.36 -18.63
CA PRO A 78 7.30 -7.45 -18.01
C PRO A 78 6.59 -6.21 -17.43
N ALA A 79 7.29 -5.49 -16.55
CA ALA A 79 6.82 -4.23 -16.02
C ALA A 79 6.86 -3.16 -17.12
N THR A 80 5.73 -2.49 -17.34
CA THR A 80 5.68 -1.34 -18.26
C THR A 80 6.23 -0.10 -17.56
N ASN A 81 6.86 0.83 -18.29
CA ASN A 81 7.37 2.07 -17.70
C ASN A 81 6.30 2.83 -16.90
N ALA A 82 5.05 2.85 -17.38
CA ALA A 82 3.92 3.45 -16.65
C ALA A 82 3.60 2.73 -15.33
N GLU A 83 3.69 1.39 -15.29
CA GLU A 83 3.50 0.62 -14.05
C GLU A 83 4.63 0.91 -13.06
N ILE A 84 5.87 1.03 -13.55
CA ILE A 84 7.05 1.36 -12.73
C ILE A 84 6.88 2.74 -12.10
N SER A 85 6.61 3.77 -12.90
CA SER A 85 6.40 5.13 -12.37
C SER A 85 5.25 5.18 -11.38
N PHE A 86 4.14 4.49 -11.67
CA PHE A 86 2.99 4.42 -10.77
C PHE A 86 3.33 3.74 -9.45
N VAL A 87 4.03 2.60 -9.47
CA VAL A 87 4.46 1.88 -8.26
C VAL A 87 5.32 2.79 -7.38
N ILE A 88 6.34 3.41 -7.96
CA ILE A 88 7.31 4.23 -7.23
C ILE A 88 6.62 5.47 -6.64
N GLN A 89 5.84 6.19 -7.44
CA GLN A 89 5.11 7.38 -7.00
C GLN A 89 4.13 7.02 -5.88
N SER A 90 3.28 6.01 -6.10
CA SER A 90 2.26 5.59 -5.14
C SER A 90 2.86 5.17 -3.80
N TYR A 91 3.99 4.46 -3.86
CA TYR A 91 4.68 3.99 -2.67
C TYR A 91 5.23 5.16 -1.85
N LEU A 92 5.94 6.07 -2.51
CA LEU A 92 6.53 7.26 -1.87
C LEU A 92 5.46 8.19 -1.29
N GLU A 93 4.31 8.34 -1.95
CA GLU A 93 3.15 9.10 -1.46
C GLU A 93 2.51 8.49 -0.19
N GLY A 94 2.81 7.23 0.15
CA GLY A 94 2.32 6.62 1.40
C GLY A 94 1.46 5.38 1.21
N MET A 95 1.15 4.97 -0.02
CA MET A 95 0.38 3.74 -0.23
C MET A 95 1.18 2.51 0.19
N THR A 96 0.48 1.51 0.73
CA THR A 96 1.07 0.21 1.08
C THR A 96 1.32 -0.62 -0.17
N VAL A 97 2.30 -1.52 -0.09
CA VAL A 97 2.61 -2.50 -1.15
C VAL A 97 1.37 -3.31 -1.52
N ASP A 98 0.56 -3.69 -0.53
CA ASP A 98 -0.66 -4.49 -0.74
C ASP A 98 -1.73 -3.72 -1.52
N HIS A 99 -1.88 -2.43 -1.23
CA HIS A 99 -2.82 -1.57 -1.95
C HIS A 99 -2.38 -1.42 -3.42
N ILE A 100 -1.11 -1.10 -3.66
CA ILE A 100 -0.54 -0.96 -5.02
C ILE A 100 -0.66 -2.27 -5.82
N SER A 101 -0.33 -3.39 -5.17
CA SER A 101 -0.45 -4.74 -5.75
C SER A 101 -1.89 -5.03 -6.19
N SER A 102 -2.86 -4.65 -5.37
CA SER A 102 -4.29 -4.83 -5.66
C SER A 102 -4.77 -3.92 -6.79
N SER A 103 -4.35 -2.65 -6.81
CA SER A 103 -4.69 -1.70 -7.88
C SER A 103 -4.14 -2.13 -9.25
N LEU A 104 -2.93 -2.69 -9.28
CA LEU A 104 -2.30 -3.11 -10.54
C LEU A 104 -2.68 -4.53 -10.98
N TYR A 105 -3.35 -5.32 -10.14
CA TYR A 105 -3.53 -6.77 -10.34
C TYR A 105 -2.20 -7.47 -10.61
N ARG A 106 -1.16 -7.12 -9.84
CA ARG A 106 0.15 -7.78 -9.83
C ARG A 106 0.38 -8.42 -8.46
N SER A 107 1.47 -9.14 -8.27
CA SER A 107 1.82 -9.69 -6.96
C SER A 107 2.54 -8.63 -6.10
N ALA A 108 2.45 -8.76 -4.78
CA ALA A 108 3.22 -7.92 -3.87
C ALA A 108 4.74 -8.09 -4.09
N THR A 109 5.19 -9.30 -4.45
CA THR A 109 6.59 -9.56 -4.83
C THR A 109 7.02 -8.75 -6.05
N PHE A 110 6.16 -8.62 -7.06
CA PHE A 110 6.45 -7.81 -8.25
C PHE A 110 6.67 -6.33 -7.88
N VAL A 111 5.81 -5.80 -6.99
CA VAL A 111 5.96 -4.43 -6.50
C VAL A 111 7.29 -4.27 -5.74
N LYS A 112 7.63 -5.20 -4.83
CA LYS A 112 8.91 -5.17 -4.10
C LYS A 112 10.12 -5.24 -5.03
N THR A 113 10.10 -6.13 -6.02
CA THR A 113 11.20 -6.25 -6.99
C THR A 113 11.41 -4.97 -7.81
N ILE A 114 10.36 -4.19 -8.08
CA ILE A 114 10.48 -2.88 -8.72
C ILE A 114 11.16 -1.89 -7.76
N LEU A 115 10.71 -1.82 -6.51
CA LEU A 115 11.28 -0.89 -5.53
C LEU A 115 12.78 -1.18 -5.29
N GLU A 116 13.16 -2.45 -5.15
CA GLU A 116 14.55 -2.89 -5.01
C GLU A 116 15.39 -2.56 -6.25
N LYS A 117 14.86 -2.85 -7.45
CA LYS A 117 15.57 -2.64 -8.72
C LYS A 117 15.86 -1.16 -9.00
N TYR A 118 15.02 -0.27 -8.51
CA TYR A 118 15.15 1.18 -8.69
C TYR A 118 15.66 1.89 -7.43
N SER A 119 16.23 1.14 -6.47
CA SER A 119 16.84 1.68 -5.25
C SER A 119 15.93 2.63 -4.46
N VAL A 120 14.62 2.37 -4.50
CA VAL A 120 13.64 3.14 -3.71
C VAL A 120 13.74 2.69 -2.25
N PRO A 121 13.92 3.61 -1.29
CA PRO A 121 13.94 3.25 0.12
C PRO A 121 12.67 2.52 0.53
N ILE A 122 12.79 1.32 1.10
CA ILE A 122 11.65 0.47 1.50
C ILE A 122 11.36 0.70 2.99
N ARG A 123 10.12 1.06 3.31
CA ARG A 123 9.59 1.18 4.67
C ARG A 123 9.69 -0.14 5.42
N GLN A 124 10.41 -0.14 6.54
CA GLN A 124 10.57 -1.32 7.39
C GLN A 124 9.47 -1.47 8.42
N VAL A 125 9.17 -2.71 8.78
CA VAL A 125 8.30 -3.03 9.90
C VAL A 125 9.07 -2.82 11.20
N GLY A 126 8.67 -1.85 12.01
CA GLY A 126 9.37 -1.52 13.26
C GLY A 126 10.44 -0.44 13.12
N HIS A 127 10.33 0.43 12.10
CA HIS A 127 11.14 1.63 11.96
C HIS A 127 11.27 2.39 13.29
N SER A 128 12.49 2.80 13.60
CA SER A 128 12.82 3.56 14.80
C SER A 128 13.55 4.82 14.39
N TYR A 129 13.07 5.94 14.92
CA TYR A 129 13.68 7.25 14.77
C TYR A 129 15.16 7.27 15.18
N PHE A 130 15.54 6.46 16.17
CA PHE A 130 16.91 6.43 16.71
C PHE A 130 17.85 5.48 15.96
N THR A 131 17.30 4.57 15.16
CA THR A 131 18.08 3.59 14.38
C THR A 131 17.51 3.54 12.96
N PRO A 132 17.70 4.62 12.17
CA PRO A 132 17.29 4.64 10.78
C PRO A 132 18.05 3.61 9.96
N GLU A 133 17.42 3.14 8.88
CA GLU A 133 18.09 2.29 7.91
C GLU A 133 19.07 3.09 7.05
N LEU A 134 20.09 2.41 6.54
CA LEU A 134 21.07 2.99 5.66
C LEU A 134 20.42 3.43 4.34
N VAL A 135 20.81 4.60 3.86
CA VAL A 135 20.43 5.10 2.54
C VAL A 135 20.96 4.12 1.48
N PRO A 136 20.14 3.67 0.51
CA PRO A 136 20.61 2.85 -0.60
C PRO A 136 21.75 3.53 -1.36
N ASP A 137 22.80 2.79 -1.73
CA ASP A 137 24.03 3.35 -2.33
C ASP A 137 23.77 4.28 -3.53
N GLU A 138 22.81 3.96 -4.40
CA GLU A 138 22.46 4.79 -5.57
C GLU A 138 21.74 6.12 -5.19
N ALA A 139 21.14 6.17 -4.02
CA ALA A 139 20.45 7.33 -3.47
C ALA A 139 21.33 8.19 -2.56
N VAL A 140 22.56 7.76 -2.25
CA VAL A 140 23.49 8.52 -1.41
C VAL A 140 23.99 9.76 -2.15
N ARG A 141 23.90 10.92 -1.48
CA ARG A 141 24.45 12.19 -1.96
C ARG A 141 25.06 12.96 -0.80
N GLU A 142 26.15 13.65 -1.09
CA GLU A 142 26.82 14.51 -0.10
C GLU A 142 26.14 15.88 0.03
N PHE A 143 25.61 16.39 -1.09
CA PHE A 143 25.02 17.72 -1.18
C PHE A 143 23.66 17.67 -1.85
N PHE A 144 22.75 18.48 -1.33
CA PHE A 144 21.41 18.62 -1.86
C PHE A 144 21.04 20.09 -2.09
N LYS A 145 20.10 20.34 -2.99
CA LYS A 145 19.65 21.69 -3.34
C LYS A 145 18.39 22.08 -2.57
N VAL A 146 18.28 23.36 -2.24
CA VAL A 146 17.03 23.90 -1.67
C VAL A 146 15.89 23.73 -2.68
N GLY A 147 14.76 23.22 -2.22
CA GLY A 147 13.60 22.86 -3.05
C GLY A 147 13.60 21.42 -3.56
N GLU A 148 14.71 20.68 -3.41
CA GLU A 148 14.80 19.28 -3.82
C GLU A 148 13.91 18.39 -2.94
N LYS A 149 13.25 17.41 -3.56
CA LYS A 149 12.49 16.38 -2.85
C LYS A 149 13.39 15.18 -2.57
N VAL A 150 13.45 14.80 -1.30
CA VAL A 150 14.30 13.75 -0.76
C VAL A 150 13.46 12.80 0.08
N TYR A 151 13.98 11.62 0.36
CA TYR A 151 13.38 10.70 1.31
C TYR A 151 14.15 10.75 2.63
N SER A 152 13.45 10.96 3.73
CA SER A 152 14.04 10.96 5.06
C SER A 152 14.04 9.55 5.64
N MET A 153 15.22 8.96 5.83
CA MET A 153 15.33 7.63 6.45
C MET A 153 14.93 7.65 7.93
N ARG A 154 15.22 8.77 8.64
CA ARG A 154 14.88 8.92 10.06
C ARG A 154 13.39 9.03 10.34
N TYR A 155 12.62 9.59 9.41
CA TYR A 155 11.18 9.77 9.57
C TYR A 155 10.35 8.83 8.71
N ASP A 156 11.01 8.02 7.88
CA ASP A 156 10.42 7.10 6.91
C ASP A 156 9.37 7.78 6.02
N SER A 157 9.71 8.98 5.53
CA SER A 157 8.77 9.85 4.83
C SER A 157 9.43 10.71 3.76
N LEU A 158 8.64 11.12 2.76
CA LEU A 158 9.04 12.14 1.80
C LEU A 158 9.26 13.47 2.50
N ALA A 159 10.30 14.18 2.08
CA ALA A 159 10.64 15.49 2.59
C ALA A 159 11.06 16.43 1.46
N ARG A 160 10.95 17.73 1.70
CA ARG A 160 11.50 18.78 0.84
C ARG A 160 12.58 19.52 1.57
N ILE A 161 13.70 19.78 0.91
CA ILE A 161 14.76 20.61 1.49
C ILE A 161 14.33 22.06 1.44
N ASP A 162 14.32 22.70 2.60
CA ASP A 162 13.86 24.07 2.77
C ASP A 162 15.01 25.05 3.03
N GLY A 163 16.15 24.54 3.50
CA GLY A 163 17.37 25.32 3.66
C GLY A 163 18.53 24.46 4.17
N GLU A 164 19.71 25.02 4.18
CA GLU A 164 20.88 24.44 4.85
C GLU A 164 21.10 25.17 6.18
N PHE A 165 21.22 24.41 7.28
CA PHE A 165 21.44 24.99 8.60
C PHE A 165 22.93 25.09 8.91
N LYS A 166 23.68 24.03 8.60
CA LYS A 166 25.14 23.92 8.70
C LYS A 166 25.65 23.06 7.53
N PRO A 167 26.95 23.14 7.18
CA PRO A 167 27.53 22.26 6.17
C PRO A 167 27.15 20.79 6.42
N GLY A 168 26.41 20.21 5.48
CA GLY A 168 25.96 18.80 5.56
C GLY A 168 24.73 18.54 6.45
N VAL A 169 24.11 19.57 7.04
CA VAL A 169 22.87 19.47 7.83
C VAL A 169 21.78 20.37 7.23
N TYR A 170 20.73 19.74 6.75
CA TYR A 170 19.64 20.39 6.04
C TYR A 170 18.39 20.55 6.91
N ARG A 171 17.72 21.70 6.76
CA ARG A 171 16.34 21.88 7.21
C ARG A 171 15.43 21.26 6.16
N VAL A 172 14.71 20.22 6.56
CA VAL A 172 13.75 19.51 5.72
C VAL A 172 12.33 19.75 6.22
N PHE A 173 11.37 19.84 5.31
CA PHE A 173 9.95 19.83 5.61
C PHE A 173 9.37 18.47 5.25
N LEU A 174 8.86 17.75 6.25
CA LEU A 174 8.29 16.41 6.08
C LEU A 174 6.91 16.54 5.42
N LEU A 175 6.73 15.89 4.27
CA LEU A 175 5.52 15.96 3.44
C LEU A 175 4.49 14.88 3.80
N SER A 176 4.78 14.04 4.79
CA SER A 176 3.82 13.07 5.30
C SER A 176 2.71 13.77 6.08
N ASP A 177 1.46 13.44 5.75
CA ASP A 177 0.25 13.97 6.41
C ASP A 177 0.28 13.87 7.94
N LYS A 178 1.01 12.88 8.48
CA LYS A 178 1.14 12.64 9.92
C LYS A 178 2.12 13.56 10.63
N GLN A 179 3.14 14.04 9.93
CA GLN A 179 4.27 14.75 10.53
C GLN A 179 4.24 16.23 10.20
N ASN A 180 4.03 16.63 8.94
CA ASN A 180 3.83 18.02 8.48
C ASN A 180 4.62 19.08 9.29
N GLN A 181 5.91 18.82 9.50
CA GLN A 181 6.76 19.62 10.38
C GLN A 181 8.16 19.79 9.78
N TYR A 182 8.86 20.81 10.27
CA TYR A 182 10.27 20.98 9.98
C TYR A 182 11.12 20.06 10.84
N ALA A 183 12.17 19.50 10.25
CA ALA A 183 13.20 18.74 10.93
C ALA A 183 14.59 19.14 10.41
N TYR A 184 15.62 18.87 11.20
CA TYR A 184 17.02 19.05 10.79
C TYR A 184 17.68 17.68 10.71
N GLN A 185 18.27 17.36 9.56
CA GLN A 185 18.89 16.07 9.31
C GLN A 185 20.20 16.20 8.55
N PRO A 186 21.20 15.35 8.87
CA PRO A 186 22.42 15.27 8.08
C PRO A 186 22.14 14.66 6.70
N SER A 187 22.99 14.97 5.72
CA SER A 187 22.90 14.42 4.35
C SER A 187 22.92 12.88 4.32
N GLU A 188 23.67 12.26 5.23
CA GLU A 188 23.80 10.80 5.35
C GLU A 188 22.48 10.07 5.64
N GLU A 189 21.47 10.77 6.15
CA GLU A 189 20.14 10.21 6.45
C GLU A 189 19.08 10.57 5.41
N LEU A 190 19.48 11.25 4.34
CA LEU A 190 18.62 11.69 3.25
C LEU A 190 18.92 10.87 2.00
N ALA A 191 17.89 10.24 1.45
CA ALA A 191 17.95 9.56 0.16
C ALA A 191 17.58 10.54 -0.97
N SER A 192 18.46 10.71 -1.94
CA SER A 192 18.16 11.45 -3.17
C SER A 192 17.21 10.68 -4.05
N LEU A 193 16.22 11.40 -4.59
CA LEU A 193 15.24 10.85 -5.52
C LEU A 193 15.50 11.30 -6.97
N GLU A 194 16.63 11.95 -7.24
CA GLU A 194 16.95 12.45 -8.59
C GLU A 194 17.00 11.33 -9.64
N HIS A 195 17.49 10.14 -9.27
CA HIS A 195 17.54 8.98 -10.16
C HIS A 195 16.12 8.55 -10.59
N LEU A 196 15.13 8.73 -9.73
CA LEU A 196 13.72 8.46 -10.02
C LEU A 196 13.09 9.54 -10.90
N VAL A 197 13.45 10.81 -10.70
CA VAL A 197 13.02 11.91 -11.59
C VAL A 197 13.47 11.65 -13.02
N LYS A 198 14.71 11.16 -13.21
CA LYS A 198 15.24 10.79 -14.54
C LYS A 198 14.44 9.67 -15.21
N LEU A 199 13.78 8.83 -14.43
CA LEU A 199 12.89 7.76 -14.92
C LEU A 199 11.47 8.27 -15.25
N GLY A 200 11.22 9.57 -15.10
CA GLY A 200 9.93 10.19 -15.37
C GLY A 200 8.95 10.13 -14.20
N VAL A 201 9.41 9.76 -13.01
CA VAL A 201 8.61 9.84 -11.78
C VAL A 201 8.44 11.32 -11.43
N LYS A 202 7.18 11.76 -11.32
CA LYS A 202 6.84 13.11 -10.88
C LYS A 202 6.44 13.05 -9.42
N PHE A 203 6.89 14.05 -8.68
CA PHE A 203 6.64 14.19 -7.25
C PHE A 203 5.81 15.42 -6.97
#